data_AF-A0A3N7GW93-F1
#
_entry.id   AF-A0A3N7GW93-F1
#
_cell.length_a   1.000
_cell.length_b   1.000
_cell.length_c   1.000
_cell.angle_alpha   90.00
_cell.angle_beta   90.00
_cell.angle_gamma   90.00
#
_symmetry.space_group_name_H-M   'P 1'
#
loop_
_entity.id
_entity.type
_entity.pdbx_description
1 polymer ?
#
loop_
_entity_poly.entity_id
_entity_poly.type
_entity_poly.pdbx_seq_one_letter_code
_entity_poly.pdbx_strand_id
1 'polypeptide(L)'
;PEIGIFTPKSRNLVEEAHQVRPTSGLEFISSRHFPDEVQGDFLINNTIGFLGTKEHTLEDDGTGYKSHHRQDLLRSEDPNFRPVDLEFAPDGSLYVIDWHNVLIGHMQHNQRDPLRDHTHGRIYRVTYPSRPLVKPAYIADAPIDTLLDNLKLPEYRTRYRTRRELRGRDSSEVLAHLRTWINKLDKNDPHYEHHLLEGLWVSWGLNRVDQPLLRRLLHADDYRVRAAAVRVVRYTGHQVADQADLLKEAAADAHGRVRLEALVAASWLDKEPGLAILEEAAKKPLDDWMSDAYGAAFARLNGNVHPAGEEHTTATDLTGKDLEWYKKGQLLYAQDGFCVTCHQADGKGLPVSGFPPLAGSPWLDNDERLIKLTLNGLQGPMEVLGHSYPGQVPMTPFAGLMNDEEVAAVLTYVKNAFGNKGTPVDPETVKTIRAAIADKKGFYTPDELLKEHPLK
;
A
#
# COMPACT_ATOMS: atom_id res chain seq x y z
N PRO A 1 -2.93 14.06 -12.88
CA PRO A 1 -3.64 12.76 -12.89
C PRO A 1 -4.77 12.80 -13.92
N GLU A 2 -4.64 12.02 -14.99
CA GLU A 2 -5.74 11.75 -15.91
C GLU A 2 -6.63 10.65 -15.33
N ILE A 3 -7.95 10.81 -15.42
CA ILE A 3 -8.92 9.84 -14.90
C ILE A 3 -8.73 8.51 -15.67
N GLY A 4 -8.54 7.42 -14.95
CA GLY A 4 -8.33 6.09 -15.53
C GLY A 4 -6.88 5.77 -15.93
N ILE A 5 -5.96 6.73 -15.85
CA ILE A 5 -4.52 6.48 -16.06
C ILE A 5 -3.78 6.54 -14.73
N PHE A 6 -3.48 5.36 -14.21
CA PHE A 6 -2.77 5.22 -12.94
C PHE A 6 -1.26 5.40 -13.15
N THR A 7 -0.60 6.06 -12.21
CA THR A 7 0.85 5.99 -12.10
C THR A 7 1.26 4.53 -11.84
N PRO A 8 2.39 4.03 -12.39
CA PRO A 8 2.86 2.69 -12.10
C PRO A 8 2.84 2.41 -10.59
N LYS A 9 2.18 1.31 -10.20
CA LYS A 9 2.15 0.89 -8.80
C LYS A 9 3.47 0.21 -8.46
N SER A 10 3.94 0.41 -7.23
CA SER A 10 5.06 -0.39 -6.73
C SER A 10 4.70 -1.87 -6.76
N ARG A 11 5.72 -2.72 -6.96
CA ARG A 11 5.58 -4.18 -6.84
C ARG A 11 4.90 -4.55 -5.53
N ASN A 12 3.97 -5.50 -5.59
CA ASN A 12 3.39 -6.09 -4.38
C ASN A 12 4.44 -6.98 -3.70
N LEU A 13 4.75 -6.71 -2.44
CA LEU A 13 5.72 -7.47 -1.67
C LEU A 13 5.13 -8.77 -1.13
N VAL A 14 3.81 -8.82 -0.90
CA VAL A 14 3.12 -9.96 -0.31
C VAL A 14 2.96 -11.08 -1.34
N GLU A 15 3.43 -12.28 -0.99
CA GLU A 15 3.28 -13.49 -1.79
C GLU A 15 1.82 -13.75 -2.17
N GLU A 16 1.56 -14.15 -3.42
CA GLU A 16 0.21 -14.30 -3.98
C GLU A 16 -0.71 -15.15 -3.09
N ALA A 17 -0.20 -16.24 -2.50
CA ALA A 17 -0.94 -17.12 -1.60
C ALA A 17 -1.33 -16.49 -0.25
N HIS A 18 -0.77 -15.32 0.09
CA HIS A 18 -1.00 -14.62 1.36
C HIS A 18 -1.54 -13.20 1.16
N GLN A 19 -1.83 -12.81 -0.09
CA GLN A 19 -2.39 -11.51 -0.40
C GLN A 19 -3.76 -11.33 0.24
N VAL A 20 -3.89 -10.22 0.97
CA VAL A 20 -5.10 -9.85 1.70
C VAL A 20 -5.51 -8.42 1.40
N ARG A 21 -6.82 -8.15 1.43
CA ARG A 21 -7.38 -6.80 1.36
C ARG A 21 -8.85 -6.75 1.76
N PRO A 22 -9.34 -5.58 2.22
CA PRO A 22 -8.61 -4.33 2.40
C PRO A 22 -7.71 -4.40 3.63
N THR A 23 -6.51 -3.85 3.46
CA THR A 23 -5.52 -3.77 4.53
C THR A 23 -5.62 -2.44 5.25
N SER A 24 -5.39 -2.47 6.55
CA SER A 24 -5.47 -1.28 7.42
C SER A 24 -4.51 -1.44 8.58
N GLY A 25 -3.67 -0.45 8.83
CA GLY A 25 -2.59 -0.60 9.79
C GLY A 25 -1.45 -1.45 9.23
N LEU A 26 -0.24 -0.90 9.31
CA LEU A 26 1.00 -1.58 8.98
C LEU A 26 2.03 -1.17 10.03
N GLU A 27 2.78 -2.14 10.52
CA GLU A 27 3.84 -1.88 11.49
C GLU A 27 5.02 -2.82 11.26
N PHE A 28 6.21 -2.39 11.67
CA PHE A 28 7.39 -3.24 11.71
C PHE A 28 7.72 -3.65 13.14
N ILE A 29 8.07 -4.91 13.34
CA ILE A 29 8.52 -5.38 14.65
C ILE A 29 9.87 -4.73 14.97
N SER A 30 9.87 -3.79 15.92
CA SER A 30 11.05 -3.09 16.40
C SER A 30 10.95 -2.89 17.92
N SER A 31 11.08 -4.00 18.64
CA SER A 31 10.92 -4.05 20.09
C SER A 31 11.66 -5.24 20.68
N ARG A 32 12.59 -4.99 21.62
CA ARG A 32 13.29 -6.07 22.34
C ARG A 32 12.36 -6.95 23.19
N HIS A 33 11.12 -6.53 23.42
CA HIS A 33 10.12 -7.39 24.06
C HIS A 33 9.76 -8.60 23.19
N PHE A 34 9.88 -8.48 21.87
CA PHE A 34 9.65 -9.57 20.91
C PHE A 34 10.96 -10.32 20.61
N PRO A 35 10.89 -11.57 20.10
CA PRO A 35 12.08 -12.35 19.75
C PRO A 35 13.01 -11.66 18.74
N ASP A 36 14.27 -12.08 18.70
CA ASP A 36 15.28 -11.42 17.85
C ASP A 36 15.09 -11.81 16.37
N GLU A 37 14.62 -13.03 16.12
CA GLU A 37 14.37 -13.61 14.80
C GLU A 37 13.20 -13.00 14.02
N VAL A 38 12.40 -12.15 14.67
CA VAL A 38 11.25 -11.44 14.08
C VAL A 38 11.49 -9.93 13.98
N GLN A 39 12.64 -9.41 14.44
CA GLN A 39 12.90 -7.97 14.33
C GLN A 39 13.05 -7.58 12.85
N GLY A 40 12.29 -6.56 12.43
CA GLY A 40 12.22 -6.11 11.04
C GLY A 40 11.13 -6.78 10.21
N ASP A 41 10.43 -7.78 10.74
CA ASP A 41 9.25 -8.33 10.08
C ASP A 41 8.14 -7.28 10.01
N PHE A 42 7.38 -7.28 8.91
CA PHE A 42 6.25 -6.38 8.74
C PHE A 42 4.93 -7.09 9.03
N LEU A 43 4.05 -6.35 9.67
CA LEU A 43 2.73 -6.77 10.09
C LEU A 43 1.69 -6.03 9.28
N ILE A 44 0.67 -6.74 8.83
CA ILE A 44 -0.42 -6.18 8.04
C ILE A 44 -1.76 -6.71 8.54
N ASN A 45 -2.67 -5.82 8.95
CA ASN A 45 -4.02 -6.27 9.27
C ASN A 45 -4.88 -6.37 8.01
N ASN A 46 -5.89 -7.22 8.12
CA ASN A 46 -6.96 -7.32 7.15
C ASN A 46 -8.31 -7.51 7.83
N THR A 47 -9.36 -7.02 7.18
CA THR A 47 -10.69 -6.90 7.77
C THR A 47 -11.79 -7.58 6.94
N ILE A 48 -11.47 -8.16 5.77
CA ILE A 48 -12.41 -8.89 4.90
C ILE A 48 -11.81 -10.23 4.46
N GLY A 49 -12.57 -11.33 4.60
CA GLY A 49 -12.11 -12.68 4.26
C GLY A 49 -11.17 -13.24 5.34
N PHE A 50 -9.92 -12.76 5.40
CA PHE A 50 -9.02 -13.06 6.51
C PHE A 50 -9.15 -12.00 7.62
N LEU A 51 -9.72 -12.35 8.77
CA LEU A 51 -9.93 -11.41 9.89
C LEU A 51 -8.76 -11.52 10.88
N GLY A 52 -7.73 -10.68 10.73
CA GLY A 52 -6.47 -10.93 11.41
C GLY A 52 -5.33 -9.98 11.08
N THR A 53 -4.16 -10.32 11.63
CA THR A 53 -2.86 -9.71 11.37
C THR A 53 -1.93 -10.78 10.80
N LYS A 54 -1.41 -10.56 9.58
CA LYS A 54 -0.37 -11.40 8.99
C LYS A 54 1.01 -10.84 9.31
N GLU A 55 1.96 -11.72 9.54
CA GLU A 55 3.37 -11.41 9.75
C GLU A 55 4.19 -11.96 8.58
N HIS A 56 5.05 -11.09 8.05
CA HIS A 56 5.90 -11.38 6.91
C HIS A 56 7.33 -10.95 7.21
N THR A 57 8.30 -11.76 6.80
CA THR A 57 9.70 -11.35 6.78
C THR A 57 9.92 -10.22 5.79
N LEU A 58 10.94 -9.39 6.00
CA LEU A 58 11.36 -8.42 4.99
C LEU A 58 12.87 -8.48 4.82
N GLU A 59 13.31 -8.79 3.60
CA GLU A 59 14.72 -8.90 3.25
C GLU A 59 15.07 -7.94 2.12
N ASP A 60 16.27 -7.37 2.18
CA ASP A 60 16.82 -6.56 1.07
C ASP A 60 16.98 -7.44 -0.19
N ASP A 61 16.48 -6.98 -1.33
CA ASP A 61 16.58 -7.65 -2.63
C ASP A 61 16.92 -6.62 -3.72
N GLY A 62 18.22 -6.50 -4.02
CA GLY A 62 18.74 -5.48 -4.91
C GLY A 62 18.36 -4.06 -4.45
N THR A 63 17.66 -3.31 -5.29
CA THR A 63 17.17 -1.97 -4.95
C THR A 63 16.05 -1.99 -3.91
N GLY A 64 15.15 -2.97 -4.02
CA GLY A 64 13.93 -3.05 -3.22
C GLY A 64 14.02 -4.14 -2.15
N TYR A 65 12.92 -4.87 -2.01
CA TYR A 65 12.74 -5.88 -0.98
C TYR A 65 12.02 -7.11 -1.53
N LYS A 66 12.19 -8.23 -0.83
CA LYS A 66 11.35 -9.43 -0.92
C LYS A 66 10.75 -9.74 0.44
N SER A 67 9.60 -10.39 0.45
CA SER A 67 8.96 -10.84 1.68
C SER A 67 8.49 -12.28 1.58
N HIS A 68 8.43 -12.94 2.73
CA HIS A 68 7.83 -14.26 2.87
C HIS A 68 6.84 -14.26 4.02
N HIS A 69 5.68 -14.90 3.85
CA HIS A 69 4.76 -15.14 4.95
C HIS A 69 5.45 -15.98 6.03
N ARG A 70 5.41 -15.48 7.26
CA ARG A 70 5.92 -16.21 8.42
C ARG A 70 4.77 -16.93 9.12
N GLN A 71 3.73 -16.17 9.48
CA GLN A 71 2.59 -16.70 10.23
C GLN A 71 1.39 -15.75 10.17
N ASP A 72 0.23 -16.30 10.54
CA ASP A 72 -0.94 -15.50 10.90
C ASP A 72 -0.86 -15.18 12.39
N LEU A 73 -0.20 -14.06 12.73
CA LEU A 73 0.08 -13.64 14.12
C LEU A 73 -1.19 -13.54 14.98
N LEU A 74 -2.27 -13.03 14.38
CA LEU A 74 -3.58 -12.93 15.00
C LEU A 74 -4.65 -13.31 13.99
N ARG A 75 -5.61 -14.14 14.41
CA ARG A 75 -6.78 -14.49 13.61
C ARG A 75 -8.00 -14.61 14.52
N SER A 76 -9.14 -14.18 14.03
CA SER A 76 -10.42 -14.30 14.74
C SER A 76 -11.45 -15.04 13.87
N GLU A 77 -12.30 -15.82 14.54
CA GLU A 77 -13.52 -16.40 13.95
C GLU A 77 -14.74 -15.51 14.16
N ASP A 78 -14.63 -14.46 15.00
CA ASP A 78 -15.69 -13.48 15.18
C ASP A 78 -15.90 -12.71 13.87
N PRO A 79 -17.07 -12.85 13.22
CA PRO A 79 -17.31 -12.23 11.94
C PRO A 79 -17.33 -10.70 12.03
N ASN A 80 -17.32 -10.08 13.21
CA ASN A 80 -17.24 -8.64 13.40
C ASN A 80 -15.82 -8.15 13.76
N PHE A 81 -14.82 -9.03 13.85
CA PHE A 81 -13.43 -8.61 14.10
C PHE A 81 -12.85 -7.87 12.90
N ARG A 82 -12.45 -6.61 13.11
CA ARG A 82 -11.94 -5.63 12.14
C ARG A 82 -10.70 -4.93 12.71
N PRO A 83 -9.53 -5.57 12.71
CA PRO A 83 -8.29 -4.92 13.12
C PRO A 83 -7.94 -3.79 12.15
N VAL A 84 -7.96 -2.54 12.63
CA VAL A 84 -7.81 -1.34 11.79
C VAL A 84 -6.48 -0.63 11.96
N ASP A 85 -5.79 -0.83 13.08
CA ASP A 85 -4.45 -0.29 13.31
C ASP A 85 -3.68 -1.13 14.33
N LEU A 86 -2.36 -1.00 14.33
CA LEU A 86 -1.46 -1.66 15.26
C LEU A 86 -0.19 -0.84 15.53
N GLU A 87 0.22 -0.78 16.80
CA GLU A 87 1.25 0.16 17.25
C GLU A 87 2.05 -0.40 18.44
N PHE A 88 3.37 -0.24 18.43
CA PHE A 88 4.20 -0.59 19.58
C PHE A 88 4.10 0.45 20.71
N ALA A 89 3.75 -0.02 21.91
CA ALA A 89 3.70 0.77 23.13
C ALA A 89 5.11 1.10 23.67
N PRO A 90 5.26 2.13 24.53
CA PRO A 90 6.54 2.46 25.15
C PRO A 90 7.18 1.30 25.95
N ASP A 91 6.36 0.36 26.41
CA ASP A 91 6.81 -0.83 27.14
C ASP A 91 7.16 -2.02 26.22
N GLY A 92 7.19 -1.78 24.92
CA GLY A 92 7.57 -2.75 23.90
C GLY A 92 6.47 -3.75 23.52
N SER A 93 5.31 -3.73 24.17
CA SER A 93 4.16 -4.56 23.75
C SER A 93 3.49 -4.00 22.50
N LEU A 94 2.87 -4.87 21.70
CA LEU A 94 2.14 -4.47 20.49
C LEU A 94 0.66 -4.32 20.84
N TYR A 95 0.06 -3.19 20.48
CA TYR A 95 -1.37 -2.98 20.61
C TYR A 95 -2.03 -3.14 19.24
N VAL A 96 -3.16 -3.83 19.19
CA VAL A 96 -4.02 -3.95 18.00
C VAL A 96 -5.38 -3.39 18.34
N ILE A 97 -5.84 -2.41 17.57
CA ILE A 97 -7.19 -1.86 17.73
C ILE A 97 -8.13 -2.52 16.73
N ASP A 98 -9.26 -2.97 17.27
CA ASP A 98 -10.32 -3.59 16.52
C ASP A 98 -11.55 -2.69 16.56
N TRP A 99 -11.98 -2.24 15.37
CA TRP A 99 -13.16 -1.41 15.22
C TRP A 99 -14.45 -2.17 15.58
N HIS A 100 -14.41 -3.50 15.63
CA HIS A 100 -15.50 -4.42 15.98
C HIS A 100 -16.83 -4.05 15.34
N ASN A 101 -16.97 -4.28 14.03
CA ASN A 101 -18.13 -3.81 13.29
C ASN A 101 -18.64 -4.85 12.28
N VAL A 102 -19.97 -4.93 12.18
CA VAL A 102 -20.66 -5.77 11.19
C VAL A 102 -20.42 -5.21 9.79
N LEU A 103 -20.59 -3.90 9.61
CA LEU A 103 -20.56 -3.23 8.31
C LEU A 103 -19.18 -2.65 7.99
N ILE A 104 -18.69 -2.96 6.78
CA ILE A 104 -17.34 -2.63 6.33
C ILE A 104 -17.45 -1.66 5.14
N GLY A 105 -16.94 -0.45 5.29
CA GLY A 105 -16.97 0.57 4.24
C GLY A 105 -18.26 1.39 4.19
N HIS A 106 -18.24 2.46 3.39
CA HIS A 106 -19.33 3.46 3.27
C HIS A 106 -19.92 3.54 1.86
N MET A 107 -19.42 2.72 0.92
CA MET A 107 -19.91 2.66 -0.46
C MET A 107 -21.16 1.79 -0.56
N GLN A 108 -21.15 0.63 0.09
CA GLN A 108 -22.21 -0.38 0.06
C GLN A 108 -23.34 -0.11 1.06
N HIS A 109 -23.03 0.63 2.13
CA HIS A 109 -23.92 0.84 3.26
C HIS A 109 -23.93 2.31 3.63
N ASN A 110 -25.13 2.86 3.90
CA ASN A 110 -25.27 4.24 4.36
C ASN A 110 -24.48 4.47 5.66
N GLN A 111 -23.89 5.66 5.86
CA GLN A 111 -23.19 5.99 7.11
C GLN A 111 -24.09 5.97 8.35
N ARG A 112 -25.41 6.07 8.17
CA ARG A 112 -26.44 6.03 9.22
C ARG A 112 -27.13 4.67 9.32
N ASP A 113 -26.59 3.64 8.67
CA ASP A 113 -27.13 2.29 8.74
C ASP A 113 -27.16 1.81 10.20
N PRO A 114 -28.32 1.39 10.73
CA PRO A 114 -28.46 1.03 12.15
C PRO A 114 -27.63 -0.19 12.55
N LEU A 115 -27.10 -0.97 11.60
CA LEU A 115 -26.19 -2.09 11.87
C LEU A 115 -24.74 -1.64 12.10
N ARG A 116 -24.42 -0.35 11.94
CA ARG A 116 -23.11 0.18 12.31
C ARG A 116 -23.02 0.30 13.82
N ASP A 117 -22.00 -0.34 14.39
CA ASP A 117 -21.67 -0.09 15.79
C ASP A 117 -20.96 1.27 15.91
N HIS A 118 -21.48 2.13 16.77
CA HIS A 118 -20.98 3.48 17.06
C HIS A 118 -20.43 3.61 18.48
N THR A 119 -20.44 2.52 19.25
CA THR A 119 -20.24 2.55 20.71
C THR A 119 -19.21 1.55 21.20
N HIS A 120 -18.95 0.48 20.45
CA HIS A 120 -18.01 -0.57 20.85
C HIS A 120 -16.78 -0.62 19.96
N GLY A 121 -15.72 -1.17 20.54
CA GLY A 121 -14.44 -1.45 19.91
C GLY A 121 -13.61 -2.27 20.90
N ARG A 122 -12.59 -2.97 20.41
CA ARG A 122 -11.71 -3.79 21.25
C ARG A 122 -10.26 -3.34 21.10
N ILE A 123 -9.50 -3.46 22.18
CA ILE A 123 -8.07 -3.19 22.19
C ILE A 123 -7.38 -4.44 22.70
N TYR A 124 -6.54 -5.03 21.86
CA TYR A 124 -5.73 -6.19 22.21
C TYR A 124 -4.32 -5.72 22.52
N ARG A 125 -3.72 -6.32 23.54
CA ARG A 125 -2.31 -6.14 23.89
C ARG A 125 -1.59 -7.47 23.71
N VAL A 126 -0.63 -7.50 22.82
CA VAL A 126 0.19 -8.66 22.48
C VAL A 126 1.56 -8.52 23.18
N THR A 127 1.91 -9.54 23.94
CA THR A 127 3.16 -9.64 24.71
C THR A 127 3.82 -10.99 24.50
N TYR A 128 5.14 -11.06 24.61
CA TYR A 128 5.90 -12.31 24.57
C TYR A 128 6.24 -12.76 26.00
N PRO A 129 5.58 -13.80 26.57
CA PRO A 129 5.60 -14.06 28.02
C PRO A 129 6.98 -14.33 28.62
N SER A 130 7.93 -14.85 27.85
CA SER A 130 9.27 -15.20 28.33
C SER A 130 10.29 -14.06 28.20
N ARG A 131 9.90 -12.89 27.69
CA ARG A 131 10.75 -11.69 27.64
C ARG A 131 10.17 -10.58 28.53
N PRO A 132 11.01 -9.82 29.25
CA PRO A 132 10.53 -8.70 30.04
C PRO A 132 9.93 -7.62 29.13
N LEU A 133 9.01 -6.83 29.66
CA LEU A 133 8.59 -5.58 29.02
C LEU A 133 9.79 -4.63 28.95
N VAL A 134 9.82 -3.81 27.91
CA VAL A 134 10.80 -2.73 27.78
C VAL A 134 10.48 -1.68 28.85
N LYS A 135 11.51 -1.15 29.51
CA LYS A 135 11.34 0.01 30.39
C LYS A 135 11.12 1.26 29.52
N PRO A 136 9.99 1.98 29.64
CA PRO A 136 9.78 3.19 28.86
C PRO A 136 10.91 4.21 29.06
N ALA A 137 11.42 4.76 27.96
CA ALA A 137 12.42 5.81 28.01
C ALA A 137 11.83 7.11 28.59
N TYR A 138 12.65 7.86 29.33
CA TYR A 138 12.28 9.17 29.83
C TYR A 138 12.33 10.19 28.68
N ILE A 139 11.17 10.70 28.27
CA ILE A 139 11.03 11.61 27.12
C ILE A 139 10.43 12.95 27.54
N ALA A 140 9.19 12.95 28.04
CA ALA A 140 8.53 14.18 28.50
C ALA A 140 9.39 14.83 29.59
N ASP A 141 9.69 16.13 29.44
CA ASP A 141 10.53 16.91 30.36
C ASP A 141 11.99 16.43 30.52
N ALA A 142 12.42 15.41 29.77
CA ALA A 142 13.78 14.90 29.86
C ALA A 142 14.80 15.95 29.40
N PRO A 143 16.00 16.05 29.99
CA PRO A 143 17.07 16.91 29.47
C PRO A 143 17.42 16.58 28.01
N ILE A 144 17.90 17.57 27.25
CA ILE A 144 18.26 17.37 25.83
C ILE A 144 19.29 16.24 25.68
N ASP A 145 20.29 16.18 26.56
CA ASP A 145 21.29 15.10 26.52
C ASP A 145 20.69 13.72 26.73
N THR A 146 19.69 13.59 27.61
CA THR A 146 18.96 12.33 27.82
C THR A 146 18.16 11.95 26.57
N LEU A 147 17.50 12.91 25.93
CA LEU A 147 16.79 12.66 24.68
C LEU A 147 17.75 12.23 23.56
N LEU A 148 18.88 12.91 23.39
CA LEU A 148 19.87 12.51 22.39
C LEU A 148 20.40 11.09 22.67
N ASP A 149 20.59 10.71 23.93
CA ASP A 149 20.99 9.36 24.30
C ASP A 149 19.93 8.30 23.96
N ASN A 150 18.63 8.64 24.10
CA ASN A 150 17.52 7.76 23.71
C ASN A 150 17.53 7.40 22.21
N LEU A 151 18.20 8.18 21.35
CA LEU A 151 18.34 7.88 19.91
C LEU A 151 19.20 6.63 19.65
N LYS A 152 19.91 6.11 20.65
CA LYS A 152 20.64 4.83 20.53
C LYS A 152 19.78 3.61 20.86
N LEU A 153 18.59 3.80 21.42
CA LEU A 153 17.72 2.68 21.81
C LEU A 153 17.18 1.95 20.57
N PRO A 154 17.06 0.62 20.60
CA PRO A 154 16.65 -0.18 19.44
C PRO A 154 15.17 -0.02 19.06
N GLU A 155 14.31 0.40 19.99
CA GLU A 155 12.89 0.61 19.74
C GLU A 155 12.65 1.83 18.82
N TYR A 156 12.18 1.61 17.58
CA TYR A 156 11.88 2.68 16.63
C TYR A 156 10.91 3.73 17.21
N ARG A 157 9.83 3.29 17.88
CA ARG A 157 8.82 4.20 18.46
C ARG A 157 9.39 5.09 19.56
N THR A 158 10.41 4.64 20.29
CA THR A 158 11.13 5.46 21.26
C THR A 158 11.96 6.55 20.57
N ARG A 159 12.74 6.18 19.54
CA ARG A 159 13.51 7.15 18.75
C ARG A 159 12.60 8.17 18.05
N TYR A 160 11.49 7.71 17.46
CA TYR A 160 10.47 8.55 16.83
C TYR A 160 9.91 9.61 17.81
N ARG A 161 9.46 9.19 19.00
CA ARG A 161 8.92 10.11 20.01
C ARG A 161 9.98 11.07 20.54
N THR A 162 11.21 10.61 20.67
CA THR A 162 12.37 11.42 21.06
C THR A 162 12.67 12.52 20.03
N ARG A 163 12.73 12.19 18.74
CA ARG A 163 12.91 13.19 17.66
C ARG A 163 11.76 14.20 17.64
N ARG A 164 10.53 13.74 17.87
CA ARG A 164 9.34 14.61 17.96
C ARG A 164 9.45 15.60 19.13
N GLU A 165 9.87 15.12 20.29
CA GLU A 165 10.11 15.96 21.48
C GLU A 165 11.20 17.00 21.22
N LEU A 166 12.36 16.58 20.67
CA LEU A 166 13.46 17.49 20.32
C LEU A 166 13.03 18.59 19.33
N ARG A 167 12.12 18.29 18.40
CA ARG A 167 11.58 19.26 17.44
C ARG A 167 10.80 20.40 18.12
N GLY A 168 10.23 20.16 19.30
CA GLY A 168 9.47 21.16 20.05
C GLY A 168 10.33 22.11 20.89
N ARG A 169 11.65 21.92 20.93
CA ARG A 169 12.59 22.68 21.78
C ARG A 169 13.28 23.81 21.04
N ASP A 170 14.02 24.64 21.77
CA ASP A 170 14.85 25.66 21.16
C ASP A 170 15.88 25.04 20.22
N SER A 171 15.82 25.44 18.95
CA SER A 171 16.65 24.82 17.90
C SER A 171 18.15 25.07 18.11
N SER A 172 18.55 26.23 18.65
CA SER A 172 19.95 26.55 18.87
C SER A 172 20.54 25.74 20.02
N GLU A 173 19.77 25.57 21.10
CA GLU A 173 20.14 24.72 22.23
C GLU A 173 20.29 23.25 21.79
N VAL A 174 19.28 22.69 21.09
CA VAL A 174 19.33 21.30 20.63
C VAL A 174 20.52 21.06 19.70
N LEU A 175 20.79 21.96 18.75
CA LEU A 175 21.93 21.82 17.83
C LEU A 175 23.28 21.88 18.54
N ALA A 176 23.41 22.70 19.60
CA ALA A 176 24.65 22.76 20.40
C ALA A 176 24.91 21.44 21.14
N HIS A 177 23.88 20.90 21.78
CA HIS A 177 23.94 19.59 22.44
C HIS A 177 24.17 18.45 21.44
N LEU A 178 23.48 18.48 20.30
CA LEU A 178 23.62 17.49 19.23
C LEU A 178 25.06 17.38 18.73
N ARG A 179 25.74 18.52 18.50
CA ARG A 179 27.16 18.52 18.09
C ARG A 179 28.05 17.85 19.13
N THR A 180 27.80 18.12 20.40
CA THR A 180 28.56 17.52 21.51
C THR A 180 28.29 16.02 21.61
N TRP A 181 27.03 15.61 21.44
CA TRP A 181 26.62 14.20 21.44
C TRP A 181 27.26 13.43 20.28
N ILE A 182 27.20 13.96 19.05
CA ILE A 182 27.84 13.35 17.86
C ILE A 182 29.35 13.15 18.07
N ASN A 183 30.03 14.15 18.64
CA ASN A 183 31.48 14.08 18.89
C ASN A 183 31.87 13.04 19.96
N LYS A 184 30.92 12.63 20.81
CA LYS A 184 31.11 11.64 21.88
C LYS A 184 30.71 10.22 21.47
N LEU A 185 30.11 10.03 20.30
CA LEU A 185 29.72 8.70 19.82
C LEU A 185 30.95 7.80 19.64
N ASP A 186 30.83 6.54 20.06
CA ASP A 186 31.87 5.53 19.86
C ASP A 186 31.94 5.14 18.39
N LYS A 187 33.09 5.41 17.77
CA LYS A 187 33.32 5.11 16.35
C LYS A 187 33.44 3.61 16.06
N ASN A 188 33.64 2.78 17.09
CA ASN A 188 33.72 1.33 16.97
C ASN A 188 32.38 0.64 17.18
N ASP A 189 31.33 1.38 17.53
CA ASP A 189 29.98 0.83 17.66
C ASP A 189 29.47 0.36 16.29
N PRO A 190 28.98 -0.88 16.14
CA PRO A 190 28.43 -1.37 14.87
C PRO A 190 27.23 -0.54 14.35
N HIS A 191 26.58 0.23 15.23
CA HIS A 191 25.48 1.14 14.89
C HIS A 191 25.91 2.60 14.78
N TYR A 192 27.22 2.88 14.72
CA TYR A 192 27.75 4.24 14.67
C TYR A 192 27.13 5.09 13.54
N GLU A 193 27.07 4.59 12.31
CA GLU A 193 26.46 5.31 11.18
C GLU A 193 24.95 5.51 11.36
N HIS A 194 24.27 4.54 12.00
CA HIS A 194 22.87 4.69 12.37
C HIS A 194 22.66 5.83 13.39
N HIS A 195 23.52 5.93 14.41
CA HIS A 195 23.45 7.02 15.39
C HIS A 195 23.74 8.39 14.77
N LEU A 196 24.67 8.45 13.82
CA LEU A 196 24.91 9.66 13.04
C LEU A 196 23.67 10.05 12.19
N LEU A 197 23.02 9.06 11.56
CA LEU A 197 21.80 9.29 10.79
C LEU A 197 20.65 9.80 11.65
N GLU A 198 20.51 9.26 12.87
CA GLU A 198 19.58 9.78 13.87
C GLU A 198 19.85 11.26 14.18
N GLY A 199 21.12 11.64 14.35
CA GLY A 199 21.54 13.03 14.51
C GLY A 199 21.20 13.91 13.30
N LEU A 200 21.42 13.41 12.08
CA LEU A 200 21.04 14.13 10.86
C LEU A 200 19.54 14.39 10.82
N TRP A 201 18.71 13.39 11.15
CA TRP A 201 17.26 13.55 11.20
C TRP A 201 16.78 14.51 12.29
N VAL A 202 17.48 14.62 13.41
CA VAL A 202 17.21 15.68 14.42
C VAL A 202 17.42 17.06 13.79
N SER A 203 18.58 17.30 13.19
CA SER A 203 18.89 18.60 12.57
C SER A 203 17.93 18.95 11.42
N TRP A 204 17.58 17.96 10.58
CA TRP A 204 16.58 18.10 9.53
C TRP A 204 15.19 18.42 10.10
N GLY A 205 14.80 17.72 11.18
CA GLY A 205 13.54 17.95 11.87
C GLY A 205 13.39 19.35 12.48
N LEU A 206 14.51 20.04 12.76
CA LEU A 206 14.55 21.43 13.21
C LEU A 206 14.60 22.45 12.07
N ASN A 207 14.52 22.01 10.81
CA ASN A 207 14.69 22.85 9.61
C ASN A 207 16.01 23.65 9.61
N ARG A 208 17.07 23.01 10.15
CA ARG A 208 18.44 23.53 10.25
C ARG A 208 19.41 22.37 10.00
N VAL A 209 19.40 21.84 8.78
CA VAL A 209 20.15 20.62 8.45
C VAL A 209 21.64 20.80 8.68
N ASP A 210 22.25 19.86 9.41
CA ASP A 210 23.71 19.84 9.61
C ASP A 210 24.37 19.38 8.30
N GLN A 211 24.80 20.34 7.47
CA GLN A 211 25.36 20.05 6.15
C GLN A 211 26.68 19.26 6.19
N PRO A 212 27.64 19.55 7.10
CA PRO A 212 28.81 18.69 7.28
C PRO A 212 28.45 17.24 7.57
N LEU A 213 27.49 17.00 8.47
CA LEU A 213 27.01 15.66 8.77
C LEU A 213 26.30 15.02 7.57
N LEU A 214 25.45 15.77 6.87
CA LEU A 214 24.76 15.32 5.65
C LEU A 214 25.75 14.80 4.62
N ARG A 215 26.77 15.61 4.29
CA ARG A 215 27.82 15.23 3.33
C ARG A 215 28.58 14.00 3.77
N ARG A 216 28.94 13.92 5.06
CA ARG A 216 29.55 12.72 5.60
C ARG A 216 28.70 11.47 5.38
N LEU A 217 27.39 11.55 5.63
CA LEU A 217 26.48 10.41 5.52
C LEU A 217 26.14 10.04 4.07
N LEU A 218 26.30 10.95 3.10
CA LEU A 218 26.23 10.62 1.68
C LEU A 218 27.37 9.69 1.23
N HIS A 219 28.45 9.58 2.01
CA HIS A 219 29.57 8.66 1.76
C HIS A 219 29.72 7.59 2.86
N ALA A 220 28.64 7.30 3.60
CA ALA A 220 28.61 6.23 4.60
C ALA A 220 28.89 4.85 3.96
N ASP A 221 29.46 3.91 4.73
CA ASP A 221 29.70 2.55 4.26
C ASP A 221 28.37 1.81 4.03
N ASP A 222 27.40 1.98 4.95
CA ASP A 222 26.07 1.41 4.82
C ASP A 222 25.24 2.18 3.77
N TYR A 223 24.89 1.50 2.68
CA TYR A 223 24.08 2.07 1.60
C TYR A 223 22.69 2.53 2.08
N ARG A 224 22.16 1.95 3.16
CA ARG A 224 20.87 2.36 3.75
C ARG A 224 20.99 3.74 4.39
N VAL A 225 22.15 4.05 4.98
CA VAL A 225 22.46 5.37 5.51
C VAL A 225 22.65 6.37 4.38
N ARG A 226 23.38 6.01 3.31
CA ARG A 226 23.50 6.85 2.12
C ARG A 226 22.14 7.17 1.50
N ALA A 227 21.29 6.17 1.29
CA ALA A 227 19.94 6.34 0.74
C ALA A 227 19.08 7.26 1.63
N ALA A 228 19.15 7.08 2.95
CA ALA A 228 18.45 7.96 3.90
C ALA A 228 18.99 9.40 3.87
N ALA A 229 20.29 9.60 3.67
CA ALA A 229 20.89 10.93 3.51
C ALA A 229 20.43 11.60 2.21
N VAL A 230 20.36 10.88 1.09
CA VAL A 230 19.81 11.37 -0.19
C VAL A 230 18.35 11.82 -0.02
N ARG A 231 17.56 11.07 0.76
CA ARG A 231 16.19 11.48 1.09
C ARG A 231 16.16 12.81 1.85
N VAL A 232 17.12 13.08 2.74
CA VAL A 232 17.23 14.40 3.38
C VAL A 232 17.56 15.48 2.32
N VAL A 233 18.53 15.23 1.44
CA VAL A 233 18.90 16.16 0.35
C VAL A 233 17.66 16.57 -0.46
N ARG A 234 16.79 15.61 -0.83
CA ARG A 234 15.54 15.88 -1.57
C ARG A 234 14.67 16.97 -0.94
N TYR A 235 14.58 17.01 0.39
CA TYR A 235 13.68 17.92 1.13
C TYR A 235 14.39 19.17 1.66
N THR A 236 15.70 19.33 1.46
CA THR A 236 16.47 20.45 2.01
C THR A 236 17.14 21.34 0.97
N GLY A 237 16.67 21.32 -0.29
CA GLY A 237 17.24 22.13 -1.37
C GLY A 237 17.28 23.64 -1.08
N HIS A 238 16.33 24.16 -0.32
CA HIS A 238 16.32 25.57 0.13
C HIS A 238 17.45 25.92 1.12
N GLN A 239 18.13 24.92 1.70
CA GLN A 239 19.26 25.09 2.61
C GLN A 239 20.60 24.63 1.99
N VAL A 240 20.56 23.76 0.99
CA VAL A 240 21.74 23.11 0.40
C VAL A 240 21.90 23.59 -1.04
N ALA A 241 22.76 24.59 -1.25
CA ALA A 241 22.87 25.30 -2.52
C ALA A 241 23.30 24.41 -3.70
N ASP A 242 24.11 23.39 -3.42
CA ASP A 242 24.63 22.38 -4.36
C ASP A 242 23.81 21.08 -4.35
N GLN A 243 22.50 21.16 -4.01
CA GLN A 243 21.59 20.01 -3.94
C GLN A 243 21.66 19.13 -5.21
N ALA A 244 21.66 19.75 -6.39
CA ALA A 244 21.68 19.04 -7.67
C ALA A 244 22.97 18.23 -7.86
N ASP A 245 24.11 18.78 -7.44
CA ASP A 245 25.41 18.11 -7.55
C ASP A 245 25.47 16.89 -6.62
N LEU A 246 24.98 17.03 -5.38
CA LEU A 246 24.89 15.92 -4.42
C LEU A 246 23.96 14.80 -4.90
N LEU A 247 22.82 15.16 -5.49
CA LEU A 247 21.89 14.17 -6.06
C LEU A 247 22.49 13.48 -7.29
N LYS A 248 23.25 14.20 -8.11
CA LYS A 248 23.96 13.61 -9.25
C LYS A 248 25.04 12.64 -8.81
N GLU A 249 25.78 12.96 -7.76
CA GLU A 249 26.73 12.02 -7.15
C GLU A 249 26.02 10.75 -6.66
N ALA A 250 24.91 10.91 -5.93
CA ALA A 250 24.12 9.78 -5.43
C ALA A 250 23.52 8.93 -6.56
N ALA A 251 23.17 9.51 -7.71
CA ALA A 251 22.76 8.78 -8.90
C ALA A 251 23.86 7.89 -9.47
N ALA A 252 25.14 8.20 -9.22
CA ALA A 252 26.27 7.36 -9.60
C ALA A 252 26.59 6.24 -8.59
N ASP A 253 25.85 6.11 -7.48
CA ASP A 253 26.13 5.13 -6.42
C ASP A 253 26.16 3.68 -6.94
N ALA A 254 26.96 2.83 -6.28
CA ALA A 254 27.01 1.41 -6.59
C ALA A 254 25.66 0.71 -6.31
N HIS A 255 24.99 1.08 -5.22
CA HIS A 255 23.78 0.44 -4.76
C HIS A 255 22.52 1.07 -5.37
N GLY A 256 21.63 0.24 -5.91
CA GLY A 256 20.43 0.70 -6.61
C GLY A 256 19.47 1.50 -5.73
N ARG A 257 19.33 1.18 -4.43
CA ARG A 257 18.50 1.95 -3.48
C ARG A 257 18.92 3.42 -3.34
N VAL A 258 20.21 3.71 -3.37
CA VAL A 258 20.72 5.10 -3.30
C VAL A 258 20.40 5.82 -4.60
N ARG A 259 20.61 5.16 -5.75
CA ARG A 259 20.22 5.68 -7.06
C ARG A 259 18.72 5.95 -7.14
N LEU A 260 17.87 5.05 -6.64
CA LEU A 260 16.42 5.21 -6.64
C LEU A 260 15.98 6.47 -5.87
N GLU A 261 16.56 6.74 -4.68
CA GLU A 261 16.27 7.98 -3.94
C GLU A 261 16.69 9.22 -4.74
N ALA A 262 17.81 9.17 -5.46
CA ALA A 262 18.26 10.26 -6.34
C ALA A 262 17.33 10.46 -7.55
N LEU A 263 16.88 9.38 -8.20
CA LEU A 263 15.90 9.41 -9.30
C LEU A 263 14.58 10.07 -8.86
N VAL A 264 14.07 9.65 -7.71
CA VAL A 264 12.83 10.22 -7.14
C VAL A 264 13.06 11.70 -6.80
N ALA A 265 14.20 12.06 -6.23
CA ALA A 265 14.52 13.46 -5.93
C ALA A 265 14.63 14.33 -7.19
N ALA A 266 15.24 13.82 -8.27
CA ALA A 266 15.41 14.52 -9.54
C ALA A 266 14.06 14.99 -10.15
N SER A 267 12.99 14.22 -9.95
CA SER A 267 11.64 14.57 -10.42
C SER A 267 11.06 15.86 -9.82
N TRP A 268 11.67 16.37 -8.74
CA TRP A 268 11.27 17.61 -8.05
C TRP A 268 12.15 18.81 -8.40
N LEU A 269 13.19 18.63 -9.22
CA LEU A 269 14.05 19.72 -9.67
C LEU A 269 13.56 20.34 -10.98
N ASP A 270 14.17 21.47 -11.34
CA ASP A 270 14.04 22.02 -12.68
C ASP A 270 14.57 21.03 -13.73
N LYS A 271 14.09 21.20 -14.96
CA LYS A 271 14.32 20.26 -16.07
C LYS A 271 15.80 19.89 -16.25
N GLU A 272 16.66 20.88 -16.43
CA GLU A 272 18.08 20.67 -16.75
C GLU A 272 18.83 19.88 -15.64
N PRO A 273 18.85 20.32 -14.36
CA PRO A 273 19.52 19.55 -13.31
C PRO A 273 18.86 18.19 -13.06
N GLY A 274 17.53 18.10 -13.18
CA GLY A 274 16.81 16.83 -13.05
C GLY A 274 17.23 15.81 -14.11
N LEU A 275 17.27 16.21 -15.39
CA LEU A 275 17.69 15.34 -16.49
C LEU A 275 19.15 14.90 -16.36
N ALA A 276 20.04 15.80 -15.92
CA ALA A 276 21.44 15.46 -15.69
C ALA A 276 21.63 14.38 -14.60
N ILE A 277 20.76 14.32 -13.60
CA ILE A 277 20.77 13.28 -12.56
C ILE A 277 20.22 11.96 -13.12
N LEU A 278 19.13 12.02 -13.90
CA LEU A 278 18.57 10.83 -14.56
C LEU A 278 19.60 10.19 -15.51
N GLU A 279 20.24 11.00 -16.34
CA GLU A 279 21.31 10.56 -17.26
C GLU A 279 22.46 9.88 -16.52
N GLU A 280 22.85 10.41 -15.35
CA GLU A 280 23.90 9.79 -14.53
C GLU A 280 23.48 8.43 -14.00
N ALA A 281 22.26 8.31 -13.47
CA ALA A 281 21.72 7.04 -12.98
C ALA A 281 21.62 5.98 -14.07
N ALA A 282 21.24 6.39 -15.30
CA ALA A 282 21.08 5.51 -16.46
C ALA A 282 22.40 4.95 -17.01
N LYS A 283 23.57 5.44 -16.57
CA LYS A 283 24.88 4.85 -16.93
C LYS A 283 25.08 3.46 -16.31
N LYS A 284 24.30 3.11 -15.30
CA LYS A 284 24.26 1.77 -14.70
C LYS A 284 22.92 1.10 -15.02
N PRO A 285 22.84 -0.24 -15.01
CA PRO A 285 21.58 -0.93 -15.22
C PRO A 285 20.50 -0.44 -14.24
N LEU A 286 19.31 -0.16 -14.79
CA LEU A 286 18.09 0.09 -14.05
C LEU A 286 17.37 -1.26 -13.91
N ASP A 287 17.08 -1.65 -12.67
CA ASP A 287 16.27 -2.84 -12.41
C ASP A 287 14.77 -2.49 -12.43
N ASP A 288 13.93 -3.50 -12.20
CA ASP A 288 12.47 -3.35 -12.23
C ASP A 288 11.96 -2.38 -11.14
N TRP A 289 12.73 -2.14 -10.07
CA TRP A 289 12.37 -1.16 -9.03
C TRP A 289 12.66 0.28 -9.46
N MET A 290 13.64 0.49 -10.35
CA MET A 290 14.04 1.84 -10.80
C MET A 290 13.41 2.23 -12.13
N SER A 291 13.09 1.28 -13.01
CA SER A 291 12.69 1.58 -14.40
C SER A 291 11.43 2.45 -14.49
N ASP A 292 10.38 2.10 -13.74
CA ASP A 292 9.14 2.90 -13.71
C ASP A 292 9.35 4.27 -13.07
N ALA A 293 10.13 4.33 -11.98
CA ALA A 293 10.46 5.58 -11.31
C ALA A 293 11.26 6.53 -12.22
N TYR A 294 12.23 5.98 -12.97
CA TYR A 294 12.99 6.69 -13.99
C TYR A 294 12.06 7.24 -15.08
N GLY A 295 11.19 6.39 -15.64
CA GLY A 295 10.24 6.79 -16.69
C GLY A 295 9.29 7.90 -16.23
N ALA A 296 8.78 7.80 -15.00
CA ALA A 296 7.92 8.82 -14.40
C ALA A 296 8.66 10.14 -14.17
N ALA A 297 9.89 10.09 -13.66
CA ALA A 297 10.73 11.28 -13.47
C ALA A 297 11.07 11.96 -14.81
N PHE A 298 11.45 11.16 -15.82
CA PHE A 298 11.77 11.66 -17.16
C PHE A 298 10.57 12.33 -17.82
N ALA A 299 9.38 11.72 -17.75
CA ALA A 299 8.15 12.31 -18.25
C ALA A 299 7.85 13.65 -17.55
N ARG A 300 7.90 13.66 -16.21
CA ARG A 300 7.63 14.85 -15.40
C ARG A 300 8.55 16.03 -15.75
N LEU A 301 9.84 15.77 -15.97
CA LEU A 301 10.83 16.78 -16.34
C LEU A 301 10.65 17.31 -17.77
N ASN A 302 10.05 16.51 -18.65
CA ASN A 302 9.71 16.91 -20.03
C ASN A 302 8.29 17.50 -20.18
N GLY A 303 7.59 17.74 -19.07
CA GLY A 303 6.24 18.31 -19.09
C GLY A 303 5.12 17.30 -19.41
N ASN A 304 5.43 16.01 -19.43
CA ASN A 304 4.47 14.93 -19.61
C ASN A 304 3.96 14.43 -18.25
N VAL A 305 2.69 14.03 -18.19
CA VAL A 305 2.07 13.51 -16.96
C VAL A 305 2.32 12.01 -16.78
N HIS A 306 2.66 11.31 -17.87
CA HIS A 306 2.82 9.86 -17.91
C HIS A 306 4.16 9.49 -18.54
N PRO A 307 4.87 8.45 -18.03
CA PRO A 307 5.95 7.83 -18.77
C PRO A 307 5.48 7.55 -20.20
N ALA A 308 6.34 7.69 -21.19
CA ALA A 308 6.06 7.15 -22.52
C ALA A 308 6.08 5.62 -22.42
N GLY A 309 5.00 5.03 -21.92
CA GLY A 309 4.86 3.62 -21.62
C GLY A 309 3.58 3.09 -22.27
N GLU A 310 3.80 2.13 -23.17
CA GLU A 310 2.88 1.23 -23.86
C GLU A 310 1.43 1.69 -24.00
N GLU A 311 1.01 1.97 -25.24
CA GLU A 311 -0.39 1.79 -25.59
C GLU A 311 -0.82 0.43 -25.04
N HIS A 312 -1.68 0.42 -24.01
CA HIS A 312 -2.44 -0.77 -23.66
C HIS A 312 -3.28 -1.07 -24.89
N THR A 313 -2.71 -1.86 -25.80
CA THR A 313 -3.42 -2.40 -26.95
C THR A 313 -4.67 -3.05 -26.37
N THR A 314 -5.83 -2.49 -26.70
CA THR A 314 -7.11 -3.06 -26.27
C THR A 314 -7.16 -4.45 -26.89
N ALA A 315 -6.86 -5.47 -26.09
CA ALA A 315 -6.86 -6.88 -26.49
C ALA A 315 -8.31 -7.36 -26.66
N THR A 316 -9.02 -6.76 -27.60
CA THR A 316 -10.39 -7.08 -27.95
C THR A 316 -10.57 -7.01 -29.46
N ASP A 317 -11.33 -7.96 -30.00
CA ASP A 317 -11.70 -8.00 -31.42
C ASP A 317 -12.93 -7.11 -31.71
N LEU A 318 -13.47 -6.42 -30.68
CA LEU A 318 -14.62 -5.54 -30.81
C LEU A 318 -14.28 -4.31 -31.66
N THR A 319 -15.26 -3.87 -32.47
CA THR A 319 -15.11 -2.71 -33.36
C THR A 319 -16.32 -1.79 -33.27
N GLY A 320 -16.19 -0.56 -33.80
CA GLY A 320 -17.28 0.41 -33.84
C GLY A 320 -17.87 0.71 -32.46
N LYS A 321 -19.20 0.70 -32.35
CA LYS A 321 -19.94 1.01 -31.13
C LYS A 321 -19.61 0.07 -29.97
N ASP A 322 -19.30 -1.19 -30.26
CA ASP A 322 -18.98 -2.17 -29.20
C ASP A 322 -17.60 -1.89 -28.59
N LEU A 323 -16.65 -1.37 -29.38
CA LEU A 323 -15.36 -0.92 -28.87
C LEU A 323 -15.49 0.33 -28.01
N GLU A 324 -16.39 1.26 -28.36
CA GLU A 324 -16.69 2.43 -27.54
C GLU A 324 -17.30 2.00 -26.19
N TRP A 325 -18.23 1.04 -26.21
CA TRP A 325 -18.78 0.45 -24.99
C TRP A 325 -17.75 -0.27 -24.14
N TYR A 326 -16.87 -1.06 -24.77
CA TYR A 326 -15.76 -1.72 -24.09
C TYR A 326 -14.86 -0.72 -23.36
N LYS A 327 -14.49 0.38 -24.01
CA LYS A 327 -13.65 1.45 -23.41
C LYS A 327 -14.37 2.16 -22.26
N LYS A 328 -15.66 2.46 -22.39
CA LYS A 328 -16.47 3.02 -21.29
C LYS A 328 -16.54 2.03 -20.11
N GLY A 329 -16.74 0.75 -20.40
CA GLY A 329 -16.74 -0.33 -19.42
C GLY A 329 -15.41 -0.48 -18.68
N GLN A 330 -14.29 -0.33 -19.37
CA GLN A 330 -12.95 -0.36 -18.78
C GLN A 330 -12.78 0.74 -17.71
N LEU A 331 -13.24 1.96 -17.99
CA LEU A 331 -13.18 3.07 -17.05
C LEU A 331 -14.06 2.82 -15.82
N LEU A 332 -15.28 2.32 -16.02
CA LEU A 332 -16.19 1.94 -14.93
C LEU A 332 -15.63 0.79 -14.10
N TYR A 333 -15.01 -0.21 -14.74
CA TYR A 333 -14.36 -1.31 -14.04
C TYR A 333 -13.25 -0.80 -13.12
N ALA A 334 -12.41 0.11 -13.65
CA ALA A 334 -11.26 0.69 -12.99
C ALA A 334 -11.61 1.71 -11.89
N GLN A 335 -12.88 2.08 -11.74
CA GLN A 335 -13.30 3.03 -10.72
C GLN A 335 -13.16 2.45 -9.31
N ASP A 336 -12.56 3.22 -8.41
CA ASP A 336 -12.42 2.82 -7.01
C ASP A 336 -13.80 2.63 -6.35
N GLY A 337 -13.93 1.52 -5.61
CA GLY A 337 -15.17 1.06 -5.01
C GLY A 337 -16.07 0.25 -5.94
N PHE A 338 -15.71 0.08 -7.22
CA PHE A 338 -16.49 -0.72 -8.18
C PHE A 338 -15.85 -2.12 -8.36
N CYS A 339 -15.57 -2.54 -9.59
CA CYS A 339 -15.22 -3.92 -9.92
C CYS A 339 -13.73 -4.23 -9.64
N VAL A 340 -12.82 -3.35 -10.09
CA VAL A 340 -11.36 -3.51 -9.90
C VAL A 340 -11.01 -3.61 -8.42
N THR A 341 -11.78 -2.89 -7.60
CA THR A 341 -11.65 -2.91 -6.16
C THR A 341 -12.06 -4.24 -5.56
N CYS A 342 -12.41 -5.32 -6.27
CA CYS A 342 -12.46 -6.69 -5.73
C CYS A 342 -11.77 -7.69 -6.66
N HIS A 343 -12.05 -7.59 -7.95
CA HIS A 343 -11.61 -8.54 -8.96
C HIS A 343 -10.20 -8.26 -9.52
N GLN A 344 -9.51 -7.23 -9.02
CA GLN A 344 -8.16 -6.82 -9.41
C GLN A 344 -8.06 -6.31 -10.86
N ALA A 345 -6.94 -5.67 -11.20
CA ALA A 345 -6.74 -5.12 -12.55
C ALA A 345 -6.59 -6.19 -13.63
N ASP A 346 -6.20 -7.41 -13.26
CA ASP A 346 -6.05 -8.56 -14.16
C ASP A 346 -7.28 -9.49 -14.19
N GLY A 347 -8.32 -9.16 -13.43
CA GLY A 347 -9.55 -9.95 -13.36
C GLY A 347 -9.40 -11.28 -12.62
N LYS A 348 -8.26 -11.58 -11.98
CA LYS A 348 -8.06 -12.85 -11.27
C LYS A 348 -8.64 -12.89 -9.86
N GLY A 349 -9.10 -11.75 -9.34
CA GLY A 349 -9.57 -11.66 -7.97
C GLY A 349 -8.46 -11.94 -6.96
N LEU A 350 -8.85 -12.37 -5.76
CA LEU A 350 -7.95 -12.81 -4.69
C LEU A 350 -8.64 -13.95 -3.92
N PRO A 351 -8.40 -15.22 -4.32
CA PRO A 351 -9.09 -16.37 -3.74
C PRO A 351 -9.00 -16.44 -2.21
N VAL A 352 -7.83 -16.15 -1.66
CA VAL A 352 -7.55 -16.18 -0.21
C VAL A 352 -8.35 -15.13 0.56
N SER A 353 -8.68 -14.00 -0.09
CA SER A 353 -9.52 -12.94 0.47
C SER A 353 -11.01 -13.15 0.18
N GLY A 354 -11.39 -14.23 -0.49
CA GLY A 354 -12.77 -14.52 -0.87
C GLY A 354 -13.28 -13.74 -2.08
N PHE A 355 -12.39 -13.16 -2.90
CA PHE A 355 -12.78 -12.46 -4.14
C PHE A 355 -12.57 -13.38 -5.35
N PRO A 356 -13.63 -13.84 -6.03
CA PRO A 356 -13.50 -14.80 -7.12
C PRO A 356 -12.94 -14.16 -8.42
N PRO A 357 -12.31 -14.95 -9.30
CA PRO A 357 -11.86 -14.48 -10.60
C PRO A 357 -13.03 -14.19 -11.55
N LEU A 358 -12.83 -13.19 -12.40
CA LEU A 358 -13.60 -12.94 -13.62
C LEU A 358 -12.88 -13.52 -14.86
N ALA A 359 -11.54 -13.56 -14.84
CA ALA A 359 -10.74 -14.17 -15.89
C ALA A 359 -11.08 -15.66 -16.01
N GLY A 360 -11.53 -16.09 -17.19
CA GLY A 360 -11.92 -17.47 -17.48
C GLY A 360 -13.14 -17.98 -16.70
N SER A 361 -13.88 -17.10 -16.01
CA SER A 361 -14.95 -17.54 -15.12
C SER A 361 -16.16 -18.07 -15.91
N PRO A 362 -16.68 -19.28 -15.60
CA PRO A 362 -17.85 -19.82 -16.28
C PRO A 362 -19.12 -19.02 -15.96
N TRP A 363 -19.09 -18.22 -14.89
CA TRP A 363 -20.20 -17.37 -14.49
C TRP A 363 -20.54 -16.28 -15.52
N LEU A 364 -19.64 -15.99 -16.48
CA LEU A 364 -19.82 -15.00 -17.54
C LEU A 364 -20.62 -15.52 -18.76
N ASP A 365 -20.98 -16.81 -18.81
CA ASP A 365 -21.58 -17.46 -20.00
C ASP A 365 -23.06 -17.13 -20.27
N ASN A 366 -23.72 -16.43 -19.35
CA ASN A 366 -25.15 -16.11 -19.39
C ASN A 366 -25.37 -14.65 -18.94
N ASP A 367 -25.88 -13.84 -19.86
CA ASP A 367 -26.09 -12.40 -19.63
C ASP A 367 -27.14 -12.14 -18.55
N GLU A 368 -28.21 -12.93 -18.49
CA GLU A 368 -29.26 -12.72 -17.50
C GLU A 368 -28.75 -12.96 -16.09
N ARG A 369 -27.99 -14.04 -15.87
CA ARG A 369 -27.33 -14.33 -14.59
C ARG A 369 -26.36 -13.20 -14.22
N LEU A 370 -25.54 -12.76 -15.17
CA LEU A 370 -24.52 -11.74 -14.94
C LEU A 370 -25.14 -10.37 -14.59
N ILE A 371 -26.25 -10.02 -15.24
CA ILE A 371 -26.99 -8.80 -14.95
C ILE A 371 -27.66 -8.89 -13.58
N LYS A 372 -28.34 -10.01 -13.26
CA LYS A 372 -28.99 -10.22 -11.97
C LYS A 372 -28.02 -10.10 -10.80
N LEU A 373 -26.87 -10.79 -10.86
CA LEU A 373 -25.85 -10.72 -9.81
C LEU A 373 -25.20 -9.34 -9.71
N THR A 374 -25.07 -8.60 -10.81
CA THR A 374 -24.49 -7.25 -10.78
C THR A 374 -25.45 -6.24 -10.14
N LEU A 375 -26.74 -6.32 -10.46
CA LEU A 375 -27.74 -5.40 -9.96
C LEU A 375 -28.04 -5.61 -8.47
N ASN A 376 -28.24 -6.85 -8.04
CA ASN A 376 -28.66 -7.18 -6.66
C ASN A 376 -27.54 -7.73 -5.78
N GLY A 377 -26.34 -7.92 -6.33
CA GLY A 377 -25.23 -8.54 -5.62
C GLY A 377 -25.40 -10.05 -5.44
N LEU A 378 -24.38 -10.69 -4.87
CA LEU A 378 -24.30 -12.13 -4.65
C LEU A 378 -23.76 -12.42 -3.25
N GLN A 379 -24.39 -13.35 -2.52
CA GLN A 379 -23.94 -13.80 -1.20
C GLN A 379 -24.20 -15.29 -1.03
N GLY A 380 -23.28 -16.00 -0.39
CA GLY A 380 -23.41 -17.44 -0.15
C GLY A 380 -22.33 -18.26 -0.84
N PRO A 381 -22.21 -19.55 -0.48
CA PRO A 381 -21.10 -20.39 -0.90
C PRO A 381 -21.13 -20.62 -2.41
N MET A 382 -19.97 -20.59 -3.06
CA MET A 382 -19.84 -20.86 -4.50
C MET A 382 -18.52 -21.54 -4.82
N GLU A 383 -18.46 -22.16 -5.99
CA GLU A 383 -17.24 -22.71 -6.57
C GLU A 383 -16.94 -22.01 -7.90
N VAL A 384 -15.70 -21.56 -8.07
CA VAL A 384 -15.24 -20.92 -9.31
C VAL A 384 -13.86 -21.47 -9.64
N LEU A 385 -13.74 -22.10 -10.82
CA LEU A 385 -12.48 -22.66 -11.33
C LEU A 385 -11.77 -23.58 -10.33
N GLY A 386 -12.53 -24.45 -9.64
CA GLY A 386 -12.00 -25.40 -8.66
C GLY A 386 -11.66 -24.82 -7.28
N HIS A 387 -11.90 -23.52 -7.07
CA HIS A 387 -11.73 -22.87 -5.76
C HIS A 387 -13.08 -22.67 -5.08
N SER A 388 -13.18 -23.08 -3.81
CA SER A 388 -14.35 -22.86 -2.96
C SER A 388 -14.30 -21.50 -2.29
N TYR A 389 -15.40 -20.76 -2.38
CA TYR A 389 -15.61 -19.46 -1.76
C TYR A 389 -16.72 -19.60 -0.72
N PRO A 390 -16.46 -19.35 0.58
CA PRO A 390 -17.47 -19.50 1.63
C PRO A 390 -18.67 -18.55 1.51
N GLY A 391 -18.56 -17.48 0.73
CA GLY A 391 -19.65 -16.52 0.52
C GLY A 391 -19.88 -15.54 1.65
N GLN A 392 -18.95 -15.44 2.61
CA GLN A 392 -19.03 -14.49 3.72
C GLN A 392 -18.84 -13.03 3.26
N VAL A 393 -18.13 -12.82 2.16
CA VAL A 393 -17.90 -11.50 1.55
C VAL A 393 -18.95 -11.30 0.46
N PRO A 394 -19.98 -10.45 0.67
CA PRO A 394 -21.00 -10.24 -0.34
C PRO A 394 -20.45 -9.41 -1.51
N MET A 395 -20.86 -9.75 -2.73
CA MET A 395 -20.67 -8.89 -3.88
C MET A 395 -21.66 -7.72 -3.81
N THR A 396 -21.15 -6.50 -3.93
CA THR A 396 -21.94 -5.26 -3.83
C THR A 396 -23.05 -5.19 -4.89
N PRO A 397 -24.29 -4.79 -4.54
CA PRO A 397 -25.34 -4.51 -5.51
C PRO A 397 -25.10 -3.16 -6.19
N PHE A 398 -25.08 -3.14 -7.53
CA PHE A 398 -24.86 -1.92 -8.32
C PHE A 398 -26.15 -1.28 -8.84
N ALA A 399 -27.33 -1.84 -8.55
CA ALA A 399 -28.60 -1.30 -9.06
C ALA A 399 -28.83 0.18 -8.72
N GLY A 400 -28.40 0.63 -7.53
CA GLY A 400 -28.50 2.03 -7.11
C GLY A 400 -27.30 2.91 -7.47
N LEU A 401 -26.23 2.33 -8.02
CA LEU A 401 -24.97 3.01 -8.31
C LEU A 401 -24.72 3.20 -9.81
N MET A 402 -25.33 2.37 -10.65
CA MET A 402 -25.14 2.37 -12.11
C MET A 402 -26.48 2.33 -12.84
N ASN A 403 -26.60 3.12 -13.90
CA ASN A 403 -27.70 3.03 -14.86
C ASN A 403 -27.53 1.83 -15.82
N ASP A 404 -28.52 1.60 -16.68
CA ASP A 404 -28.55 0.44 -17.59
C ASP A 404 -27.39 0.42 -18.59
N GLU A 405 -27.03 1.59 -19.11
CA GLU A 405 -25.90 1.75 -20.03
C GLU A 405 -24.55 1.46 -19.35
N GLU A 406 -24.38 1.91 -18.11
CA GLU A 406 -23.15 1.70 -17.33
C GLU A 406 -22.97 0.22 -16.98
N VAL A 407 -24.04 -0.45 -16.58
CA VAL A 407 -24.02 -1.91 -16.33
C VAL A 407 -23.70 -2.66 -17.63
N ALA A 408 -24.35 -2.33 -18.75
CA ALA A 408 -24.07 -2.97 -20.03
C ALA A 408 -22.61 -2.76 -20.48
N ALA A 409 -22.07 -1.55 -20.29
CA ALA A 409 -20.69 -1.22 -20.62
C ALA A 409 -19.69 -2.07 -19.82
N VAL A 410 -19.83 -2.09 -18.49
CA VAL A 410 -18.87 -2.80 -17.63
C VAL A 410 -18.93 -4.32 -17.83
N LEU A 411 -20.13 -4.88 -18.07
CA LEU A 411 -20.28 -6.29 -18.39
C LEU A 411 -19.72 -6.65 -19.77
N THR A 412 -19.87 -5.76 -20.76
CA THR A 412 -19.23 -5.91 -22.08
C THR A 412 -17.71 -5.96 -21.94
N TYR A 413 -17.13 -5.08 -21.12
CA TYR A 413 -15.70 -5.08 -20.81
C TYR A 413 -15.27 -6.39 -20.14
N VAL A 414 -15.94 -6.82 -19.06
CA VAL A 414 -15.60 -8.05 -18.34
C VAL A 414 -15.67 -9.30 -19.22
N LYS A 415 -16.64 -9.38 -20.14
CA LYS A 415 -16.78 -10.50 -21.09
C LYS A 415 -15.74 -10.52 -22.20
N ASN A 416 -15.03 -9.41 -22.44
CA ASN A 416 -14.05 -9.26 -23.52
C ASN A 416 -12.64 -8.88 -23.06
N ALA A 417 -12.42 -8.82 -21.74
CA ALA A 417 -11.13 -8.56 -21.11
C ALA A 417 -10.57 -9.85 -20.49
N PHE A 418 -9.32 -9.81 -20.02
CA PHE A 418 -8.69 -10.91 -19.27
C PHE A 418 -8.61 -12.25 -20.03
N GLY A 419 -8.64 -12.20 -21.36
CA GLY A 419 -8.69 -13.39 -22.23
C GLY A 419 -10.10 -13.98 -22.43
N ASN A 420 -11.12 -13.37 -21.84
CA ASN A 420 -12.52 -13.76 -22.05
C ASN A 420 -12.97 -13.42 -23.48
N LYS A 421 -13.88 -14.25 -24.01
CA LYS A 421 -14.51 -14.02 -25.31
C LYS A 421 -16.01 -14.16 -25.15
N GLY A 422 -16.74 -13.06 -25.26
CA GLY A 422 -18.18 -13.05 -25.11
C GLY A 422 -18.84 -11.94 -25.93
N THR A 423 -20.11 -12.12 -26.23
CA THR A 423 -20.90 -11.09 -26.91
C THR A 423 -21.06 -9.83 -26.04
N PRO A 424 -21.06 -8.63 -26.63
CA PRO A 424 -21.44 -7.41 -25.92
C PRO A 424 -22.81 -7.54 -25.26
N VAL A 425 -22.99 -6.87 -24.13
CA VAL A 425 -24.26 -6.85 -23.38
C VAL A 425 -25.07 -5.64 -23.83
N ASP A 426 -26.33 -5.86 -24.21
CA ASP A 426 -27.23 -4.79 -24.68
C ASP A 426 -27.87 -4.04 -23.49
N PRO A 427 -27.78 -2.69 -23.44
CA PRO A 427 -28.48 -1.87 -22.45
C PRO A 427 -29.99 -2.16 -22.32
N GLU A 428 -30.70 -2.49 -23.41
CA GLU A 428 -32.13 -2.81 -23.34
C GLU A 428 -32.38 -4.16 -22.65
N THR A 429 -31.42 -5.10 -22.74
CA THR A 429 -31.47 -6.35 -21.98
C THR A 429 -31.32 -6.08 -20.48
N VAL A 430 -30.38 -5.19 -20.11
CA VAL A 430 -30.20 -4.77 -18.70
C VAL A 430 -31.47 -4.13 -18.16
N LYS A 431 -32.05 -3.19 -18.91
CA LYS A 431 -33.29 -2.50 -18.55
C LYS A 431 -34.46 -3.46 -18.37
N THR A 432 -34.62 -4.43 -19.28
CA THR A 432 -35.67 -5.47 -19.20
C THR A 432 -35.50 -6.31 -17.94
N ILE A 433 -34.29 -6.78 -17.65
CA ILE A 433 -34.01 -7.58 -16.47
C ILE A 433 -34.18 -6.77 -15.19
N ARG A 434 -33.70 -5.52 -15.15
CA ARG A 434 -33.89 -4.62 -14.01
C ARG A 434 -35.36 -4.43 -13.68
N ALA A 435 -36.21 -4.26 -14.69
CA ALA A 435 -37.65 -4.19 -14.50
C ALA A 435 -38.24 -5.52 -14.00
N ALA A 436 -37.80 -6.65 -14.56
CA ALA A 436 -38.27 -7.98 -14.18
C ALA A 436 -37.91 -8.36 -12.72
N ILE A 437 -36.82 -7.82 -12.18
CA ILE A 437 -36.35 -8.10 -10.82
C ILE A 437 -36.58 -6.95 -9.85
N ALA A 438 -37.42 -5.97 -10.20
CA ALA A 438 -37.65 -4.77 -9.39
C ALA A 438 -38.11 -5.09 -7.94
N ASP A 439 -38.83 -6.21 -7.76
CA ASP A 439 -39.31 -6.67 -6.46
C ASP A 439 -38.30 -7.55 -5.69
N LYS A 440 -37.15 -7.91 -6.29
CA LYS A 440 -36.10 -8.70 -5.62
C LYS A 440 -35.44 -7.87 -4.54
N LYS A 441 -35.58 -8.33 -3.29
CA LYS A 441 -34.90 -7.75 -2.13
C LYS A 441 -33.64 -8.54 -1.77
N GLY A 442 -32.61 -7.83 -1.33
CA GLY A 442 -31.33 -8.40 -0.90
C GLY A 442 -30.54 -9.08 -2.01
N PHE A 443 -29.47 -9.77 -1.59
CA PHE A 443 -28.57 -10.51 -2.47
C PHE A 443 -29.25 -11.71 -3.13
N TYR A 444 -28.76 -12.10 -4.31
CA TYR A 444 -28.97 -13.46 -4.80
C TYR A 444 -28.07 -14.43 -4.08
N THR A 445 -28.51 -15.69 -3.98
CA THR A 445 -27.60 -16.80 -3.66
C THR A 445 -27.07 -17.45 -4.94
N PRO A 446 -25.86 -18.06 -4.91
CA PRO A 446 -25.36 -18.86 -6.02
C PRO A 446 -26.35 -19.94 -6.45
N ASP A 447 -26.96 -20.67 -5.52
CA ASP A 447 -27.92 -21.73 -5.81
C ASP A 447 -29.20 -21.22 -6.50
N GLU A 448 -29.73 -20.05 -6.09
CA GLU A 448 -30.87 -19.42 -6.75
C GLU A 448 -30.58 -19.15 -8.23
N LEU A 449 -29.44 -18.50 -8.51
CA LEU A 449 -29.05 -18.15 -9.87
C LEU A 449 -28.71 -19.37 -10.72
N LEU A 450 -28.06 -20.39 -10.15
CA LEU A 450 -27.71 -21.61 -10.87
C LEU A 450 -28.94 -22.47 -11.19
N LYS A 451 -29.99 -22.40 -10.37
CA LYS A 451 -31.26 -23.08 -10.65
C LYS A 451 -32.00 -22.44 -11.83
N GLU A 452 -31.95 -21.11 -11.95
CA GLU A 452 -32.55 -20.39 -13.07
C GLU A 452 -31.67 -20.46 -14.33
N HIS A 453 -30.36 -20.33 -14.14
CA HIS A 453 -29.35 -20.20 -15.19
C HIS A 453 -28.14 -21.09 -14.88
N PRO A 454 -28.23 -22.41 -15.17
CA PRO A 454 -27.12 -23.35 -14.93
C PRO A 454 -25.85 -22.96 -15.69
N LEU A 455 -24.68 -23.30 -15.12
CA LEU A 455 -23.39 -23.20 -15.83
C LEU A 455 -23.36 -24.25 -16.95
N LYS A 456 -22.77 -23.89 -18.11
CA LYS A 456 -22.65 -24.81 -19.26
C LYS A 456 -21.42 -25.70 -19.21
#